data_AF-A0A960H6V6-F1
#
_entry.id   AF-A0A960H6V6-F1
#
_cell.length_a   1.000
_cell.length_b   1.000
_cell.length_c   1.000
_cell.angle_alpha   90.00
_cell.angle_beta   90.00
_cell.angle_gamma   90.00
#
_symmetry.space_group_name_H-M   'P 1'
#
loop_
_entity.id
_entity.type
_entity.pdbx_description
1 polymer ?
#
loop_
_entity_poly.entity_id
_entity_poly.type
_entity_poly.pdbx_seq_one_letter_code
_entity_poly.pdbx_strand_id
1 'polypeptide(L)'
;MRIEVGVMLAVTFGVSAVIAVLQLTDAVLSGLAGHRVRLNPNQSRYDLVNLGLNLASIAQLVAWGGLALYLLWRSGIGPARIGLGRPRWRPDVLGGVGLAALIGIPGLLLYLAARALGLNAEVEPSALHHSWWRIPVLILSAFANGFAEEVVVVGYLITRLEQLGLSSAKSVLASSALRGMYHLYQGFGAGLGNVAMGLVFG
;
A
#
# COMPACT_ATOMS: atom_id res chain seq x y z
N MET A 1 6.35 -0.39 23.68
CA MET A 1 5.26 -0.59 22.69
C MET A 1 4.83 0.70 22.00
N ARG A 2 4.29 1.73 22.69
CA ARG A 2 3.85 2.98 22.03
C ARG A 2 4.93 3.66 21.18
N ILE A 3 6.16 3.74 21.70
CA ILE A 3 7.32 4.28 20.98
C ILE A 3 7.65 3.42 19.74
N GLU A 4 7.58 2.10 19.85
CA GLU A 4 7.84 1.17 18.74
C GLU A 4 6.85 1.38 17.59
N VAL A 5 5.56 1.51 17.89
CA VAL A 5 4.53 1.85 16.90
C VAL A 5 4.80 3.21 16.28
N GLY A 6 5.10 4.23 17.09
CA GLY A 6 5.41 5.57 16.60
C GLY A 6 6.61 5.60 15.65
N VAL A 7 7.71 4.95 16.03
CA VAL A 7 8.91 4.83 15.19
C VAL A 7 8.62 4.03 13.92
N MET A 8 7.89 2.91 14.03
CA MET A 8 7.53 2.10 12.87
C MET A 8 6.73 2.91 11.85
N LEU A 9 5.72 3.66 12.31
CA LEU A 9 4.93 4.53 11.44
C LEU A 9 5.79 5.68 10.87
N ALA A 10 6.65 6.31 11.68
CA ALA A 10 7.52 7.39 11.23
C ALA A 10 8.54 6.95 10.15
N VAL A 11 9.02 5.71 10.20
CA VAL A 11 9.96 5.18 9.21
C VAL A 11 9.25 4.69 7.93
N THR A 12 7.94 4.41 8.02
CA THR A 12 7.19 3.75 6.94
C THR A 12 5.93 4.55 6.54
N PHE A 13 4.75 3.93 6.63
CA PHE A 13 3.49 4.45 6.10
C PHE A 13 2.95 5.70 6.81
N GLY A 14 3.41 6.01 8.03
CA GLY A 14 3.03 7.23 8.73
C GLY A 14 3.59 8.49 8.05
N VAL A 15 4.86 8.47 7.66
CA VAL A 15 5.43 9.57 6.85
C VAL A 15 4.85 9.56 5.43
N SER A 16 4.63 8.38 4.83
CA SER A 16 3.92 8.29 3.54
C SER A 16 2.53 8.93 3.57
N ALA A 17 1.79 8.77 4.67
CA ALA A 17 0.49 9.43 4.89
C ALA A 17 0.60 10.95 4.91
N VAL A 18 1.57 11.49 5.65
CA VAL A 18 1.81 12.95 5.68
C VAL A 18 2.15 13.48 4.29
N ILE A 19 3.06 12.80 3.58
CA ILE A 19 3.45 13.19 2.21
C ILE A 19 2.23 13.14 1.27
N ALA A 20 1.41 12.10 1.35
CA ALA A 20 0.24 11.93 0.49
C ALA A 20 -0.82 13.02 0.71
N VAL A 21 -1.04 13.43 1.96
CA VAL A 21 -1.93 14.56 2.29
C VAL A 21 -1.42 15.87 1.71
N LEU A 22 -0.11 16.12 1.81
CA LEU A 22 0.51 17.32 1.23
C LEU A 22 0.41 17.32 -0.29
N GLN A 23 0.66 16.17 -0.95
CA GLN A 23 0.52 16.01 -2.40
C GLN A 23 -0.91 16.23 -2.87
N LEU A 24 -1.91 15.70 -2.15
CA LEU A 24 -3.32 15.98 -2.46
C LEU A 24 -3.65 17.46 -2.31
N THR A 25 -3.16 18.10 -1.25
CA THR A 25 -3.39 19.54 -1.02
C THR A 25 -2.82 20.37 -2.17
N ASP A 26 -1.58 20.09 -2.59
CA ASP A 26 -0.94 20.75 -3.74
C ASP A 26 -1.73 20.53 -5.05
N ALA A 27 -2.17 19.29 -5.29
CA ALA A 27 -2.96 18.96 -6.48
C ALA A 27 -4.33 19.67 -6.50
N VAL A 28 -4.99 19.80 -5.35
CA VAL A 28 -6.26 20.54 -5.23
C VAL A 28 -6.06 22.02 -5.48
N LEU A 29 -5.02 22.64 -4.90
CA LEU A 29 -4.70 24.05 -5.09
C LEU A 29 -4.29 24.38 -6.53
N SER A 30 -3.64 23.43 -7.21
CA SER A 30 -3.17 23.58 -8.60
C SER A 30 -4.19 23.15 -9.66
N GLY A 31 -5.36 22.66 -9.27
CA GLY A 31 -6.38 22.12 -10.16
C GLY A 31 -6.26 20.61 -10.36
N LEU A 32 -7.02 19.86 -9.55
CA LEU A 32 -6.93 18.39 -9.43
C LEU A 32 -7.11 17.64 -10.76
N ALA A 33 -8.00 18.11 -11.63
CA ALA A 33 -8.32 17.46 -12.91
C ALA A 33 -7.15 17.44 -13.91
N GLY A 34 -6.18 18.35 -13.75
CA GLY A 34 -4.96 18.39 -14.58
C GLY A 34 -3.84 17.49 -14.07
N HIS A 35 -3.98 16.91 -12.87
CA HIS A 35 -2.92 16.14 -12.24
C HIS A 35 -2.88 14.70 -12.78
N ARG A 36 -1.66 14.20 -13.00
CA ARG A 36 -1.41 12.81 -13.43
C ARG A 36 -0.54 12.12 -12.40
N VAL A 37 -1.02 10.99 -11.89
CA VAL A 37 -0.33 10.21 -10.87
C VAL A 37 0.21 8.93 -11.49
N ARG A 38 1.52 8.74 -11.38
CA ARG A 38 2.21 7.55 -11.91
C ARG A 38 2.53 6.61 -10.76
N LEU A 39 1.95 5.40 -10.80
CA LEU A 39 2.20 4.37 -9.78
C LEU A 39 3.64 3.85 -9.83
N ASN A 40 4.15 3.62 -11.04
CA ASN A 40 5.54 3.22 -11.27
C ASN A 40 6.18 4.22 -12.25
N PRO A 41 6.65 5.39 -11.76
CA PRO A 41 7.23 6.42 -12.60
C PRO A 41 8.59 5.98 -13.17
N ASN A 42 8.95 6.51 -14.33
CA ASN A 42 10.33 6.44 -14.77
C ASN A 42 11.17 7.40 -13.90
N GLN A 43 12.12 6.84 -13.15
CA GLN A 43 12.94 7.59 -12.20
C GLN A 43 14.23 8.14 -12.84
N SER A 44 14.67 7.59 -13.97
CA SER A 44 15.90 8.02 -14.65
C SER A 44 15.82 7.85 -16.16
N ARG A 45 16.45 8.77 -16.89
CA ARG A 45 16.61 8.63 -18.36
C ARG A 45 17.53 7.47 -18.75
N TYR A 46 18.38 7.00 -17.83
CA TYR A 46 19.31 5.90 -18.07
C TYR A 46 18.71 4.57 -17.61
N ASP A 47 18.60 3.61 -18.51
CA ASP A 47 17.84 2.36 -18.30
C ASP A 47 18.32 1.55 -17.08
N LEU A 48 19.63 1.31 -16.97
CA LEU A 48 20.19 0.55 -15.83
C LEU A 48 20.08 1.31 -14.50
N VAL A 49 20.19 2.63 -14.51
CA VAL A 49 19.98 3.45 -13.31
C VAL A 49 18.52 3.39 -12.90
N ASN A 50 17.59 3.48 -13.85
CA ASN A 50 16.15 3.36 -13.59
C ASN A 50 15.79 1.98 -13.01
N LEU A 51 16.37 0.90 -13.56
CA LEU A 51 16.24 -0.44 -13.01
C LEU A 51 16.75 -0.48 -11.55
N GLY A 52 17.96 0.04 -11.30
CA GLY A 52 18.55 0.07 -9.95
C GLY A 52 17.69 0.83 -8.94
N LEU A 53 17.14 1.98 -9.33
CA LEU A 53 16.24 2.76 -8.48
C LEU A 53 14.94 2.03 -8.16
N ASN A 54 14.33 1.36 -9.15
CA ASN A 54 13.12 0.54 -8.90
C ASN A 54 13.43 -0.64 -7.96
N LEU A 55 14.56 -1.32 -8.16
CA LEU A 55 14.98 -2.42 -7.28
C LEU A 55 15.28 -1.92 -5.85
N ALA A 56 15.85 -0.73 -5.70
CA ALA A 56 16.06 -0.11 -4.40
C ALA A 56 14.73 0.23 -3.71
N SER A 57 13.75 0.79 -4.43
CA SER A 57 12.41 1.03 -3.89
C SER A 57 11.71 -0.27 -3.47
N ILE A 58 11.82 -1.33 -4.27
CA ILE A 58 11.32 -2.67 -3.94
C ILE A 58 12.00 -3.19 -2.67
N ALA A 59 13.32 -3.12 -2.58
CA ALA A 59 14.08 -3.57 -1.42
C ALA A 59 13.70 -2.81 -0.15
N GLN A 60 13.43 -1.50 -0.26
CA GLN A 60 12.96 -0.68 0.85
C GLN A 60 11.60 -1.15 1.38
N LEU A 61 10.62 -1.40 0.50
CA LEU A 61 9.30 -1.93 0.89
C LEU A 61 9.41 -3.30 1.56
N VAL A 62 10.25 -4.19 1.01
CA VAL A 62 10.53 -5.50 1.63
C VAL A 62 11.20 -5.32 3.00
N ALA A 63 12.12 -4.37 3.14
CA ALA A 63 12.76 -4.08 4.42
C ALA A 63 11.76 -3.55 5.47
N TRP A 64 10.79 -2.74 5.08
CA TRP A 64 9.71 -2.28 5.96
C TRP A 64 8.87 -3.45 6.49
N GLY A 65 8.42 -4.35 5.62
CA GLY A 65 7.71 -5.57 6.04
C GLY A 65 8.60 -6.48 6.90
N GLY A 66 9.87 -6.66 6.52
CA GLY A 66 10.84 -7.42 7.31
C GLY A 66 11.06 -6.86 8.71
N LEU A 67 11.12 -5.54 8.86
CA LEU A 67 11.22 -4.88 10.16
C LEU A 67 9.99 -5.13 11.02
N ALA A 68 8.78 -5.01 10.47
CA ALA A 68 7.54 -5.34 11.17
C ALA A 68 7.53 -6.80 11.65
N LEU A 69 7.90 -7.75 10.78
CA LEU A 69 8.02 -9.17 11.14
C LEU A 69 9.01 -9.38 12.28
N TYR A 70 10.18 -8.75 12.18
CA TYR A 70 11.21 -8.87 13.20
C TYR A 70 10.73 -8.35 14.57
N LEU A 71 10.04 -7.20 14.59
CA LEU A 71 9.48 -6.63 15.82
C LEU A 71 8.40 -7.53 16.45
N LEU A 72 7.51 -8.10 15.63
CA LEU A 72 6.51 -9.08 16.10
C LEU A 72 7.19 -10.34 16.65
N TRP A 73 8.13 -10.89 15.90
CA TRP A 73 8.85 -12.10 16.27
C TRP A 73 9.63 -11.92 17.58
N ARG A 74 10.33 -10.79 17.74
CA ARG A 74 11.03 -10.44 18.98
C ARG A 74 10.10 -10.35 20.20
N SER A 75 8.82 -10.04 19.98
CA SER A 75 7.80 -10.02 21.03
C SER A 75 7.05 -11.35 21.22
N GLY A 76 7.50 -12.43 20.59
CA GLY A 76 6.91 -13.77 20.70
C GLY A 76 5.77 -14.07 19.71
N ILE A 77 5.48 -13.16 18.77
CA ILE A 77 4.44 -13.33 17.76
C ILE A 77 5.09 -13.77 16.44
N GLY A 78 4.98 -15.06 16.12
CA GLY A 78 5.50 -15.60 14.87
C GLY A 78 4.67 -15.20 13.63
N PRO A 79 5.25 -15.24 12.42
CA PRO A 79 4.56 -14.84 11.17
C PRO A 79 3.23 -15.56 10.91
N ALA A 80 3.12 -16.83 11.32
CA ALA A 80 1.88 -17.59 11.17
C ALA A 80 0.68 -16.99 11.92
N ARG A 81 0.91 -16.20 12.97
CA ARG A 81 -0.16 -15.54 13.74
C ARG A 81 -0.76 -14.34 13.02
N ILE A 82 -0.09 -13.82 12.00
CA ILE A 82 -0.57 -12.72 11.15
C ILE A 82 -0.87 -13.20 9.73
N GLY A 83 -1.20 -14.48 9.54
CA GLY A 83 -1.57 -15.04 8.23
C GLY A 83 -0.41 -15.51 7.38
N LEU A 84 0.85 -15.22 7.73
CA LEU A 84 2.05 -15.70 7.03
C LEU A 84 2.47 -17.10 7.50
N GLY A 85 1.53 -18.05 7.42
CA GLY A 85 1.74 -19.45 7.72
C GLY A 85 2.32 -20.24 6.54
N ARG A 86 2.20 -21.57 6.57
CA ARG A 86 2.58 -22.41 5.44
C ARG A 86 1.62 -22.15 4.25
N PRO A 87 2.13 -21.86 3.05
CA PRO A 87 1.28 -21.65 1.88
C PRO A 87 0.44 -22.87 1.55
N ARG A 88 -0.83 -22.64 1.27
CA ARG A 88 -1.81 -23.65 0.86
C ARG A 88 -2.30 -23.30 -0.53
N TRP A 89 -1.84 -24.07 -1.52
CA TRP A 89 -2.11 -23.84 -2.94
C TRP A 89 -3.55 -23.48 -3.28
N ARG A 90 -4.54 -24.25 -2.83
CA ARG A 90 -5.95 -24.00 -3.19
C ARG A 90 -6.55 -22.77 -2.52
N PRO A 91 -6.67 -22.72 -1.18
CA PRO A 91 -7.35 -21.61 -0.52
C PRO A 91 -6.61 -20.29 -0.70
N ASP A 92 -5.27 -20.29 -0.75
CA ASP A 92 -4.51 -19.04 -0.81
C ASP A 92 -4.49 -18.49 -2.25
N VAL A 93 -4.37 -19.34 -3.29
CA VAL A 93 -4.43 -18.88 -4.68
C VAL A 93 -5.85 -18.51 -5.08
N LEU A 94 -6.84 -19.38 -4.83
CA LEU A 94 -8.23 -19.08 -5.20
C LEU A 94 -8.80 -17.94 -4.37
N GLY A 95 -8.48 -17.90 -3.07
CA GLY A 95 -8.84 -16.80 -2.19
C GLY A 95 -8.19 -15.49 -2.65
N GLY A 96 -6.90 -15.51 -2.96
CA GLY A 96 -6.19 -14.35 -3.49
C GLY A 96 -6.75 -13.83 -4.81
N VAL A 97 -7.05 -14.72 -5.76
CA VAL A 97 -7.70 -14.36 -7.04
C VAL A 97 -9.11 -13.82 -6.81
N GLY A 98 -9.90 -14.48 -5.95
CA GLY A 98 -11.25 -14.04 -5.60
C GLY A 98 -11.26 -12.66 -4.95
N LEU A 99 -10.33 -12.40 -4.03
CA LEU A 99 -10.18 -11.13 -3.34
C LEU A 99 -9.69 -10.03 -4.29
N ALA A 100 -8.73 -10.35 -5.17
CA ALA A 100 -8.28 -9.44 -6.23
C ALA A 100 -9.41 -9.08 -7.18
N ALA A 101 -10.29 -10.02 -7.55
CA ALA A 101 -11.45 -9.74 -8.38
C ALA A 101 -12.51 -8.91 -7.63
N LEU A 102 -12.81 -9.29 -6.39
CA LEU A 102 -13.81 -8.63 -5.53
C LEU A 102 -13.46 -7.16 -5.27
N ILE A 103 -12.17 -6.86 -5.11
CA ILE A 103 -11.69 -5.51 -4.83
C ILE A 103 -11.34 -4.78 -6.13
N GLY A 104 -10.62 -5.45 -7.04
CA GLY A 104 -10.10 -4.86 -8.26
C GLY A 104 -11.18 -4.49 -9.28
N ILE A 105 -12.21 -5.33 -9.47
CA ILE A 105 -13.26 -5.05 -10.46
C ILE A 105 -14.09 -3.83 -10.05
N PRO A 106 -14.67 -3.75 -8.83
CA PRO A 106 -15.42 -2.56 -8.43
C PRO A 106 -14.53 -1.33 -8.34
N GLY A 107 -13.28 -1.48 -7.88
CA GLY A 107 -12.31 -0.38 -7.82
C GLY A 107 -12.02 0.22 -9.19
N LEU A 108 -11.80 -0.62 -10.20
CA LEU A 108 -11.61 -0.18 -11.59
C LEU A 108 -12.85 0.53 -12.14
N LEU A 109 -14.04 -0.02 -11.89
CA LEU A 109 -15.30 0.59 -12.33
C LEU A 109 -15.51 1.98 -11.71
N LEU A 110 -15.29 2.10 -10.40
CA LEU A 110 -15.39 3.37 -9.68
C LEU A 110 -14.34 4.38 -10.15
N TYR A 111 -13.10 3.94 -10.36
CA TYR A 111 -12.05 4.79 -10.91
C TYR A 111 -12.43 5.35 -12.29
N LEU A 112 -12.89 4.49 -13.20
CA LEU A 112 -13.31 4.89 -14.54
C LEU A 112 -14.49 5.87 -14.49
N ALA A 113 -15.48 5.63 -13.61
CA ALA A 113 -16.62 6.52 -13.43
C ALA A 113 -16.21 7.88 -12.84
N ALA A 114 -15.42 7.89 -11.76
CA ALA A 114 -14.95 9.12 -11.11
C ALA A 114 -14.04 9.95 -12.04
N ARG A 115 -13.22 9.29 -12.87
CA ARG A 115 -12.45 9.94 -13.92
C ARG A 115 -13.36 10.60 -14.96
N ALA A 116 -14.39 9.90 -15.42
CA ALA A 116 -15.36 10.45 -16.38
C ALA A 116 -16.11 11.68 -15.83
N LEU A 117 -16.27 11.76 -14.50
CA LEU A 117 -16.88 12.89 -13.80
C LEU A 117 -15.88 14.00 -13.40
N GLY A 118 -14.59 13.86 -13.72
CA GLY A 118 -13.55 14.85 -13.36
C GLY A 118 -13.19 14.90 -11.86
N LEU A 119 -13.57 13.87 -11.09
CA LEU A 119 -13.36 13.80 -9.64
C LEU A 119 -12.02 13.16 -9.23
N ASN A 120 -11.31 12.53 -10.16
CA ASN A 120 -10.03 11.85 -9.93
C ASN A 120 -8.99 12.23 -10.99
N ALA A 121 -7.72 12.21 -10.58
CA ALA A 121 -6.56 12.32 -11.45
C ALA A 121 -6.44 11.11 -12.40
N GLU A 122 -5.81 11.28 -13.56
CA GLU A 122 -5.46 10.15 -14.42
C GLU A 122 -4.32 9.36 -13.76
N VAL A 123 -4.59 8.08 -13.46
CA VAL A 123 -3.63 7.12 -12.92
C VAL A 123 -3.00 6.35 -14.07
N GLU A 124 -1.69 6.53 -14.25
CA GLU A 124 -0.87 5.77 -15.20
C GLU A 124 -0.23 4.59 -14.44
N PRO A 125 -0.63 3.32 -14.71
CA PRO A 125 -0.16 2.16 -13.94
C PRO A 125 1.37 1.96 -14.00
N SER A 126 1.97 2.33 -15.14
CA SER A 126 3.40 2.24 -15.37
C SER A 126 3.81 3.25 -16.43
N ALA A 127 4.68 4.19 -16.07
CA ALA A 127 5.35 5.08 -17.02
C ALA A 127 6.73 4.54 -17.45
N LEU A 128 7.08 3.31 -17.08
CA LEU A 128 8.32 2.66 -17.49
C LEU A 128 8.36 2.44 -19.01
N HIS A 129 9.49 2.77 -19.62
CA HIS A 129 9.75 2.52 -21.04
C HIS A 129 9.70 1.02 -21.38
N HIS A 130 9.64 0.70 -22.66
CA HIS A 130 9.72 -0.67 -23.15
C HIS A 130 11.13 -1.23 -22.94
N SER A 131 11.37 -1.80 -21.76
CA SER A 131 12.60 -2.51 -21.40
C SER A 131 12.28 -3.96 -21.01
N TRP A 132 13.22 -4.88 -21.21
CA TRP A 132 13.02 -6.32 -20.93
C TRP A 132 12.71 -6.60 -19.45
N TRP A 133 13.22 -5.77 -18.55
CA TRP A 133 13.04 -5.88 -17.10
C TRP A 133 11.72 -5.27 -16.60
N ARG A 134 10.97 -4.55 -17.44
CA ARG A 134 9.73 -3.86 -17.05
C ARG A 134 8.74 -4.80 -16.38
N ILE A 135 8.42 -5.92 -17.02
CA ILE A 135 7.42 -6.87 -16.51
C ILE A 135 7.89 -7.51 -15.18
N PRO A 136 9.12 -8.07 -15.08
CA PRO A 136 9.64 -8.57 -13.82
C PRO A 136 9.61 -7.54 -12.68
N VAL A 137 10.04 -6.30 -12.94
CA VAL A 137 10.06 -5.23 -11.94
C VAL A 137 8.65 -4.84 -11.50
N LEU A 138 7.68 -4.78 -12.42
CA LEU A 138 6.29 -4.49 -12.07
C LEU A 138 5.67 -5.60 -11.19
N ILE A 139 5.98 -6.86 -11.46
CA ILE A 139 5.54 -7.99 -10.62
C ILE A 139 6.17 -7.88 -9.23
N LEU A 140 7.48 -7.61 -9.15
CA LEU A 140 8.18 -7.44 -7.88
C LEU A 140 7.68 -6.22 -7.10
N SER A 141 7.40 -5.11 -7.78
CA SER A 141 6.83 -3.90 -7.18
C SER A 141 5.44 -4.17 -6.61
N ALA A 142 4.57 -4.87 -7.35
CA ALA A 142 3.25 -5.26 -6.88
C ALA A 142 3.34 -6.16 -5.64
N PHE A 143 4.22 -7.16 -5.66
CA PHE A 143 4.49 -8.01 -4.50
C PHE A 143 5.00 -7.19 -3.32
N ALA A 144 6.00 -6.34 -3.51
CA ALA A 144 6.62 -5.58 -2.43
C ALA A 144 5.64 -4.58 -1.78
N ASN A 145 4.78 -3.93 -2.58
CA ASN A 145 3.70 -3.09 -2.06
C ASN A 145 2.71 -3.93 -1.23
N GLY A 146 2.17 -5.00 -1.80
CA GLY A 146 1.22 -5.87 -1.10
C GLY A 146 1.80 -6.46 0.19
N PHE A 147 3.05 -6.92 0.15
CA PHE A 147 3.77 -7.43 1.31
C PHE A 147 3.96 -6.35 2.38
N ALA A 148 4.44 -5.16 2.01
CA ALA A 148 4.66 -4.09 2.98
C ALA A 148 3.34 -3.64 3.63
N GLU A 149 2.29 -3.44 2.84
CA GLU A 149 0.99 -3.03 3.35
C GLU A 149 0.38 -4.10 4.27
N GLU A 150 0.34 -5.36 3.82
CA GLU A 150 -0.25 -6.46 4.60
C GLU A 150 0.52 -6.68 5.91
N VAL A 151 1.84 -6.67 5.88
CA VAL A 151 2.64 -6.96 7.06
C VAL A 151 2.69 -5.78 8.02
N VAL A 152 2.87 -4.55 7.53
CA VAL A 152 3.03 -3.38 8.40
C VAL A 152 1.67 -2.85 8.87
N VAL A 153 0.73 -2.65 7.94
CA VAL A 153 -0.51 -1.93 8.18
C VAL A 153 -1.60 -2.86 8.71
N VAL A 154 -1.69 -4.10 8.20
CA VAL A 154 -2.67 -5.09 8.70
C VAL A 154 -2.04 -5.87 9.85
N GLY A 155 -1.08 -6.75 9.58
CA GLY A 155 -0.50 -7.67 10.57
C GLY A 155 0.10 -6.98 11.79
N TYR A 156 1.09 -6.11 11.61
CA TYR A 156 1.80 -5.45 12.71
C TYR A 156 0.94 -4.43 13.43
N LEU A 157 0.38 -3.44 12.72
CA LEU A 157 -0.30 -2.32 13.36
C LEU A 157 -1.55 -2.77 14.11
N ILE A 158 -2.41 -3.62 13.53
CA ILE A 158 -3.61 -4.13 14.23
C ILE A 158 -3.19 -4.88 15.49
N THR A 159 -2.24 -5.83 15.37
CA THR A 159 -1.72 -6.58 16.52
C THR A 159 -1.19 -5.66 17.62
N ARG A 160 -0.42 -4.62 17.27
CA ARG A 160 0.13 -3.69 18.26
C ARG A 160 -0.93 -2.80 18.89
N LEU A 161 -1.92 -2.35 18.13
CA LEU A 161 -3.02 -1.55 18.66
C LEU A 161 -3.87 -2.36 19.64
N GLU A 162 -4.13 -3.64 19.34
CA GLU A 162 -4.82 -4.55 20.27
C GLU A 162 -4.00 -4.78 21.55
N GLN A 163 -2.68 -4.99 21.44
CA GLN A 163 -1.79 -5.08 22.60
C GLN A 163 -1.71 -3.79 23.42
N LEU A 164 -2.03 -2.64 22.82
CA LEU A 164 -2.14 -1.36 23.51
C LEU A 164 -3.53 -1.13 24.15
N GLY A 165 -4.44 -2.10 24.03
CA GLY A 165 -5.77 -2.10 24.66
C GLY A 165 -6.90 -1.59 23.77
N LEU A 166 -6.68 -1.39 22.46
CA LEU A 166 -7.78 -1.12 21.53
C LEU A 166 -8.55 -2.41 21.24
N SER A 167 -9.87 -2.29 21.05
CA SER A 167 -10.66 -3.41 20.53
C SER A 167 -10.32 -3.68 19.08
N SER A 168 -10.50 -4.91 18.61
CA SER A 168 -10.23 -5.31 17.22
C SER A 168 -10.89 -4.37 16.20
N ALA A 169 -12.15 -4.00 16.41
CA ALA A 169 -12.86 -3.04 15.56
C ALA A 169 -12.17 -1.66 15.48
N LYS A 170 -11.66 -1.15 16.61
CA LYS A 170 -10.94 0.14 16.64
C LYS A 170 -9.57 0.03 15.99
N SER A 171 -8.89 -1.11 16.16
CA SER A 171 -7.60 -1.39 15.52
C SER A 171 -7.73 -1.46 14.00
N VAL A 172 -8.75 -2.16 13.50
CA VAL A 172 -9.09 -2.23 12.06
C VAL A 172 -9.45 -0.85 11.52
N LEU A 173 -10.27 -0.08 12.23
CA LEU A 173 -10.64 1.28 11.80
C LEU A 173 -9.42 2.20 11.70
N ALA A 174 -8.52 2.16 12.69
CA ALA A 174 -7.29 2.95 12.68
C ALA A 174 -6.34 2.54 11.55
N SER A 175 -6.18 1.23 11.32
CA SER A 175 -5.39 0.69 10.22
C SER A 175 -5.97 1.09 8.85
N SER A 176 -7.29 0.98 8.68
CA SER A 176 -8.00 1.37 7.47
C SER A 176 -7.91 2.86 7.19
N ALA A 177 -8.01 3.70 8.23
CA ALA A 177 -7.81 5.14 8.11
C ALA A 177 -6.38 5.48 7.66
N LEU A 178 -5.36 4.83 8.26
CA LEU A 178 -3.98 4.99 7.82
C LEU A 178 -3.81 4.59 6.35
N ARG A 179 -4.40 3.46 5.94
CA ARG A 179 -4.43 3.00 4.56
C ARG A 179 -5.00 4.04 3.61
N GLY A 180 -6.16 4.62 3.95
CA GLY A 180 -6.73 5.73 3.20
C GLY A 180 -5.79 6.92 3.08
N MET A 181 -5.18 7.34 4.20
CA MET A 181 -4.34 8.54 4.24
C MET A 181 -3.11 8.44 3.34
N TYR A 182 -2.36 7.34 3.36
CA TYR A 182 -1.18 7.20 2.49
C TYR A 182 -1.49 6.95 1.02
N HIS A 183 -2.77 6.78 0.66
CA HIS A 183 -3.24 6.72 -0.73
C HIS A 183 -3.90 8.00 -1.23
N LEU A 184 -3.98 9.06 -0.40
CA LEU A 184 -4.59 10.34 -0.79
C LEU A 184 -3.87 11.06 -1.94
N TYR A 185 -2.59 10.76 -2.19
CA TYR A 185 -1.83 11.33 -3.31
C TYR A 185 -2.44 11.01 -4.68
N GLN A 186 -3.29 9.97 -4.77
CA GLN A 186 -4.02 9.60 -5.98
C GLN A 186 -5.36 10.35 -6.12
N GLY A 187 -5.80 11.09 -5.09
CA GLY A 187 -7.09 11.78 -5.04
C GLY A 187 -7.99 11.29 -3.90
N PHE A 188 -9.08 12.03 -3.65
CA PHE A 188 -10.05 11.70 -2.61
C PHE A 188 -10.70 10.32 -2.80
N GLY A 189 -11.03 9.96 -4.04
CA GLY A 189 -11.64 8.66 -4.34
C GLY A 189 -10.73 7.49 -4.02
N ALA A 190 -9.43 7.63 -4.29
CA ALA A 190 -8.44 6.61 -3.97
C ALA A 190 -8.25 6.45 -2.45
N GLY A 191 -8.22 7.56 -1.70
CA GLY A 191 -8.18 7.52 -0.24
C GLY A 191 -9.40 6.81 0.35
N LEU A 192 -10.61 7.20 -0.05
CA LEU A 192 -11.86 6.57 0.42
C LEU A 192 -11.95 5.09 0.03
N GLY A 193 -11.60 4.75 -1.21
CA GLY A 193 -11.54 3.36 -1.67
C GLY A 193 -10.57 2.52 -0.83
N ASN A 194 -9.45 3.10 -0.41
CA ASN A 194 -8.48 2.44 0.45
C ASN A 194 -8.92 2.29 1.91
N VAL A 195 -9.73 3.21 2.44
CA VAL A 195 -10.41 2.99 3.73
C VAL A 195 -11.34 1.79 3.62
N ALA A 196 -12.18 1.73 2.59
CA ALA A 196 -13.11 0.62 2.39
C ALA A 196 -12.38 -0.72 2.21
N MET A 197 -11.31 -0.75 1.41
CA MET A 197 -10.46 -1.94 1.29
C MET A 197 -9.85 -2.36 2.62
N GLY A 198 -9.33 -1.41 3.41
CA GLY A 198 -8.77 -1.69 4.73
C GLY A 198 -9.78 -2.35 5.67
N LEU A 199 -11.06 -1.93 5.61
CA LEU A 199 -12.13 -2.53 6.42
C LEU A 199 -12.46 -3.96 5.99
N VAL A 200 -12.20 -4.32 4.73
CA VAL A 200 -12.39 -5.69 4.22
C VAL A 200 -11.21 -6.59 4.56
N PHE A 201 -9.99 -6.05 4.56
CA PHE A 201 -8.76 -6.82 4.84
C PHE A 201 -8.46 -6.99 6.33
N GLY A 202 -8.89 -6.05 7.17
CA GLY A 202 -8.58 -6.01 8.61
C GLY A 202 -9.32 -7.02 9.48
#